data_AF-A0AAV9ZE51-F1
#
_entry.id   AF-A0AAV9ZE51-F1
#
_cell.length_a   1.000
_cell.length_b   1.000
_cell.length_c   1.000
_cell.angle_alpha   90.00
_cell.angle_beta   90.00
_cell.angle_gamma   90.00
#
_symmetry.space_group_name_H-M   'P 1'
#
loop_
_entity.id
_entity.type
_entity.pdbx_description
1 polymer ?
#
loop_
_entity_poly.entity_id
_entity_poly.type
_entity_poly.pdbx_seq_one_letter_code
_entity_poly.pdbx_strand_id
1 'polypeptide(L)' 'YGTHSFRRGGCQWLYSSCRWGLIRICDWGGWSTEFSNLTIVKYLISYADEPAERREDYMNPNRRPALRCYSCGRTCHCI' A
#
# COMPACT_ATOMS: atom_id res chain seq x y z
N TYR A 1 8.69 6.94 18.72
CA TYR A 1 8.78 6.62 17.28
C TYR A 1 10.24 6.66 16.86
N GLY A 2 10.81 5.53 16.45
CA GLY A 2 12.22 5.43 16.06
C GLY A 2 12.42 5.46 14.54
N THR A 3 13.67 5.46 14.09
CA THR A 3 14.06 5.42 12.66
C THR A 3 13.38 4.27 11.90
N HIS A 4 13.15 3.13 12.56
CA HIS A 4 12.40 2.00 12.00
C HIS A 4 10.93 2.32 11.73
N SER A 5 10.27 3.08 12.60
CA SER A 5 8.89 3.51 12.42
C SER A 5 8.76 4.47 11.23
N PHE A 6 9.74 5.36 11.05
CA PHE A 6 9.79 6.29 9.92
C PHE A 6 9.93 5.54 8.59
N ARG A 7 10.84 4.57 8.50
CA ARG A 7 11.00 3.75 7.28
C ARG A 7 9.75 2.92 6.96
N ARG A 8 9.09 2.38 7.99
CA ARG A 8 7.85 1.62 7.82
C ARG A 8 6.72 2.51 7.32
N GLY A 9 6.41 3.59 8.05
CA GLY A 9 5.35 4.52 7.66
C GLY A 9 5.62 5.22 6.32
N GLY A 10 6.89 5.56 6.05
CA GLY A 10 7.33 6.13 4.77
C GLY A 10 7.12 5.16 3.61
N CYS A 11 7.52 3.90 3.76
CA CYS A 11 7.30 2.86 2.76
C CYS A 11 5.80 2.70 2.43
N GLN A 12 4.95 2.65 3.46
CA GLN A 12 3.49 2.53 3.31
C GLN A 12 2.88 3.75 2.62
N TRP A 13 3.30 4.96 2.98
CA TRP A 13 2.83 6.19 2.35
C TRP A 13 3.24 6.27 0.87
N LEU A 14 4.51 5.94 0.56
CA LEU A 14 5.03 5.93 -0.81
C LEU A 14 4.30 4.91 -1.69
N TYR A 15 4.00 3.72 -1.16
CA TYR A 15 3.26 2.69 -1.87
C TYR A 15 1.78 3.07 -2.07
N SER A 16 1.07 3.37 -0.98
CA SER A 16 -0.39 3.54 -1.02
C SER A 16 -0.83 4.91 -1.52
N SER A 17 -0.12 5.98 -1.13
CA SER A 17 -0.49 7.38 -1.47
C SER A 17 0.22 7.86 -2.73
N CYS A 18 1.54 7.63 -2.84
CA CYS A 18 2.29 8.09 -4.02
C CYS A 18 2.26 7.10 -5.18
N ARG A 19 1.76 5.88 -4.99
CA ARG A 19 1.73 4.80 -6.00
C ARG A 19 3.10 4.50 -6.60
N TRP A 20 4.15 4.61 -5.79
CA TRP A 20 5.48 4.23 -6.24
C TRP A 20 5.55 2.70 -6.41
N GLY A 21 6.15 2.26 -7.51
CA GLY A 21 6.46 0.84 -7.71
C GLY A 21 7.48 0.35 -6.68
N LEU A 22 7.45 -0.95 -6.36
CA LEU A 22 8.30 -1.57 -5.34
C LEU A 22 9.79 -1.28 -5.55
N ILE A 23 10.28 -1.34 -6.79
CA ILE A 23 11.69 -1.07 -7.13
C ILE A 23 12.09 0.36 -6.70
N ARG A 24 11.23 1.35 -6.96
CA ARG A 24 11.50 2.76 -6.59
C ARG A 24 11.49 2.96 -5.07
N ILE A 25 10.66 2.21 -4.37
CA ILE A 25 10.61 2.24 -2.91
C ILE A 25 11.85 1.54 -2.31
N CYS A 26 12.31 0.44 -2.92
CA CYS A 26 13.56 -0.21 -2.56
C CYS A 26 14.75 0.74 -2.70
N ASP A 27 14.83 1.45 -3.82
CA ASP A 27 15.87 2.45 -4.08
C ASP A 27 15.86 3.57 -3.02
N TRP A 28 14.70 4.17 -2.75
CA TRP A 28 14.55 5.18 -1.68
C TRP A 28 14.93 4.64 -0.29
N GLY A 29 14.57 3.40 -0.02
CA GLY A 29 14.85 2.74 1.25
C GLY A 29 16.28 2.28 1.40
N GLY A 30 17.12 2.29 0.35
CA GLY A 30 18.42 1.61 0.37
C GLY A 30 18.30 0.10 0.59
N TRP A 31 17.21 -0.50 0.10
CA TRP A 31 16.99 -1.95 0.10
C TRP A 31 17.39 -2.56 -1.24
N SER A 32 17.67 -3.86 -1.24
CA SER A 32 17.88 -4.57 -2.50
C SER A 32 16.67 -4.44 -3.41
N THR A 33 16.92 -4.16 -4.68
CA THR A 33 15.92 -4.17 -5.76
C THR A 33 15.65 -5.59 -6.24
N GLU A 34 16.49 -6.56 -5.85
CA GLU A 34 16.23 -7.97 -6.09
C GLU A 34 15.15 -8.48 -5.13
N PHE A 35 14.17 -9.22 -5.68
CA PHE A 35 13.04 -9.79 -4.95
C PHE A 35 13.42 -10.88 -3.93
N SER A 36 14.72 -11.15 -3.74
CA SER A 36 15.24 -12.05 -2.70
C SER A 36 15.04 -11.48 -1.30
N ASN A 37 14.80 -10.17 -1.16
CA ASN A 37 14.71 -9.51 0.14
C ASN A 37 13.27 -9.17 0.56
N LEU A 38 12.68 -10.03 1.40
CA LEU A 38 11.32 -9.88 1.96
C LEU A 38 11.18 -8.73 2.98
N THR A 39 12.24 -7.96 3.24
CA THR A 39 12.22 -6.86 4.22
C THR A 39 11.19 -5.79 3.85
N ILE A 40 11.07 -5.45 2.56
CA ILE A 40 10.06 -4.48 2.10
C ILE A 40 8.63 -5.00 2.32
N VAL A 41 8.40 -6.30 2.10
CA VAL A 41 7.10 -6.95 2.33
C VAL A 41 6.68 -6.83 3.80
N LYS A 42 7.62 -7.01 4.74
CA LYS A 42 7.37 -6.81 6.18
C LYS A 42 7.06 -5.36 6.56
N TYR A 43 7.59 -4.39 5.82
CA TYR A 43 7.30 -2.97 6.04
C TYR A 43 5.98 -2.53 5.42
N LEU A 44 5.62 -3.11 4.28
CA LEU A 44 4.33 -2.90 3.67
C LEU A 44 3.25 -3.51 4.56
N ILE A 45 3.28 -4.82 4.78
CA ILE A 45 2.28 -5.54 5.57
C ILE A 45 2.23 -5.00 7.01
N SER A 46 1.13 -4.35 7.33
CA SER A 46 0.75 -3.87 8.66
C SER A 46 -0.60 -4.44 9.06
N TYR A 47 -0.92 -4.34 10.34
CA TYR A 47 -2.28 -4.52 10.83
C TYR A 47 -3.29 -3.64 10.06
N ALA A 48 -2.84 -2.51 9.52
CA ALA A 48 -3.64 -1.62 8.67
C ALA A 48 -3.84 -2.11 7.21
N ASP A 49 -3.17 -3.19 6.78
CA ASP A 49 -3.39 -3.81 5.46
C ASP A 49 -4.44 -4.92 5.51
N GLU A 50 -5.26 -4.97 6.58
CA GLU A 50 -6.48 -5.75 6.53
C GLU A 50 -7.33 -5.29 5.34
N PRO A 51 -7.65 -6.20 4.40
CA PRO A 51 -8.37 -5.82 3.21
C PRO A 51 -9.75 -5.32 3.62
N ALA A 52 -10.03 -4.06 3.31
CA ALA A 52 -11.38 -3.49 3.46
C ALA A 52 -12.39 -4.14 2.50
N GLU A 53 -11.90 -4.88 1.51
CA GLU A 53 -12.69 -5.51 0.46
C GLU A 53 -12.71 -7.02 0.63
N ARG A 54 -13.84 -7.65 0.28
CA ARG A 54 -13.92 -9.11 0.27
C ARG A 54 -13.06 -9.66 -0.86
N ARG A 55 -12.39 -10.78 -0.60
CA ARG A 55 -11.50 -11.44 -1.57
C ARG A 55 -12.20 -11.76 -2.90
N GLU A 56 -13.48 -12.15 -2.85
CA GLU A 56 -14.30 -12.45 -4.03
C GLU A 56 -14.49 -11.26 -4.98
N ASP A 57 -14.31 -10.03 -4.47
CA ASP A 57 -14.54 -8.80 -5.23
C ASP A 57 -13.28 -8.26 -5.93
N TYR A 58 -12.10 -8.86 -5.73
CA TYR A 58 -10.84 -8.35 -6.29
C TYR A 58 -10.81 -8.31 -7.83
N MET A 59 -11.50 -9.26 -8.45
CA MET A 59 -11.54 -9.42 -9.92
C MET A 59 -12.98 -9.48 -10.45
N ASN A 60 -13.97 -9.01 -9.67
CA ASN A 60 -15.36 -9.03 -10.09
C ASN A 60 -15.63 -7.86 -11.07
N PRO A 61 -15.81 -8.13 -12.38
CA PRO A 61 -16.02 -7.07 -13.36
C PRO A 61 -17.40 -6.40 -13.22
N ASN A 62 -18.34 -7.06 -12.54
CA ASN A 62 -19.69 -6.54 -12.29
C ASN A 62 -19.78 -5.73 -11.00
N ARG A 63 -18.66 -5.55 -10.29
CA ARG A 63 -18.63 -4.75 -9.07
C ARG A 63 -18.93 -3.30 -9.39
N ARG A 64 -19.74 -2.67 -8.55
CA ARG A 64 -20.01 -1.22 -8.67
C ARG A 64 -18.68 -0.47 -8.60
N PRO A 65 -18.43 0.52 -9.48
CA PRO A 65 -17.18 1.26 -9.47
C PRO A 65 -16.99 1.96 -8.13
N ALA A 66 -15.75 1.97 -7.63
CA ALA A 66 -15.39 2.84 -6.52
C ALA A 66 -15.74 4.28 -6.90
N LEU A 67 -16.35 5.04 -5.98
CA LEU A 67 -16.67 6.44 -6.18
C LEU A 67 -15.59 7.32 -5.58
N ARG A 68 -15.42 8.53 -6.11
CA ARG A 68 -14.54 9.52 -5.46
C ARG A 68 -15.15 9.88 -4.10
N CYS A 69 -14.47 9.52 -3.03
CA CYS A 69 -14.82 9.89 -1.68
C CYS A 69 -14.42 11.34 -1.42
N TYR A 70 -15.38 12.13 -0.93
CA TYR A 70 -15.16 13.54 -0.59
C TYR A 70 -14.36 13.74 0.69
N SER A 71 -14.32 12.75 1.59
CA SER A 71 -13.53 12.80 2.83
C SER A 71 -12.04 12.58 2.58
N CYS A 72 -11.68 11.65 1.69
CA CYS A 72 -10.27 11.30 1.45
C CYS A 72 -9.74 11.69 0.06
N GLY A 73 -10.60 12.24 -0.81
CA GLY A 73 -10.26 12.71 -2.16
C GLY A 73 -9.99 11.59 -3.19
N ARG A 74 -10.16 10.33 -2.82
CA ARG A 74 -9.75 9.15 -3.61
C ARG A 74 -10.95 8.35 -4.09
N THR A 75 -10.79 7.60 -5.17
CA THR A 75 -11.74 6.54 -5.55
C THR A 75 -11.64 5.41 -4.53
N CYS A 76 -12.64 5.27 -3.65
CA CYS A 76 -12.69 4.20 -2.67
C CYS A 76 -14.13 3.72 -2.46
N HIS A 77 -14.26 2.55 -1.83
CA HIS A 77 -15.53 2.01 -1.33
C HIS A 77 -15.83 2.47 0.11
N CYS A 78 -15.26 3.60 0.52
CA CYS A 78 -15.54 4.19 1.82
C CYS A 78 -17.05 4.44 1.92
N ILE A 79 -17.68 3.86 2.95
CA ILE A 79 -19.09 4.08 3.29
C ILE A 79 -19.22 5.42 4.01
#